data_AF-A0A1T5FBX0-F1
#
_entry.id   AF-A0A1T5FBX0-F1
#
_cell.length_a   1.000
_cell.length_b   1.000
_cell.length_c   1.000
_cell.angle_alpha   90.00
_cell.angle_beta   90.00
_cell.angle_gamma   90.00
#
_symmetry.space_group_name_H-M   'P 1'
#
loop_
_entity.id
_entity.type
_entity.pdbx_description
1 polymer ?
#
loop_
_entity_poly.entity_id
_entity_poly.type
_entity_poly.pdbx_seq_one_letter_code
_entity_poly.pdbx_strand_id
1 'polypeptide(L)'
;MKKIYLLTSFLIAGFGFAQINKDIKTGIITTVTNEKIAAKDIKWDKNGKASFLNASNKQMEDLYENSIKSLEPTEENTEIFTNITNEKPLDPSVKKVIDDGLYRPMLPEGIYVTKQEFIDKAPSQKKHLSKRGLYGFEKPVLEDADQICFFFDEKESKLKNVFAVVQNGILYFNIKAILDIKNRNKNDRAQDSDNPNSFARATIGGNNYYYSEINIGNVWAKGLALNSPLGAAIASPKSGTITTDPYSNMTAMNAYKGIVWDSANQEFNIFKNCKDYNDFIKDKSPEDVQECTTNQPDNFRVRKAIEKIK
;
A
#
# COMPACT_ATOMS: atom_id res chain seq x y z
N MET A 1 45.02 35.30 -57.38
CA MET A 1 45.59 34.58 -56.22
C MET A 1 44.46 34.22 -55.27
N LYS A 2 44.17 32.91 -55.15
CA LYS A 2 43.14 32.32 -54.30
C LYS A 2 43.60 32.30 -52.84
N LYS A 3 42.77 32.71 -51.88
CA LYS A 3 42.75 32.12 -50.53
C LYS A 3 41.31 32.05 -50.03
N ILE A 4 40.80 30.82 -50.11
CA ILE A 4 39.62 30.30 -49.43
C ILE A 4 40.03 30.06 -47.97
N TYR A 5 39.30 30.61 -47.00
CA TYR A 5 39.34 30.13 -45.62
C TYR A 5 38.09 29.30 -45.38
N LEU A 6 38.22 27.99 -45.55
CA LEU A 6 37.22 27.01 -45.14
C LEU A 6 37.57 26.61 -43.70
N LEU A 7 36.78 27.05 -42.73
CA LEU A 7 36.89 26.64 -41.34
C LEU A 7 36.17 25.30 -41.18
N THR A 8 36.89 24.19 -41.25
CA THR A 8 36.38 22.87 -40.87
C THR A 8 36.49 22.69 -39.36
N SER A 9 35.40 22.95 -38.65
CA SER A 9 35.20 22.48 -37.28
C SER A 9 34.64 21.06 -37.33
N PHE A 10 35.52 20.07 -37.19
CA PHE A 10 35.15 18.68 -36.92
C PHE A 10 34.71 18.59 -35.44
N LEU A 11 33.41 18.74 -35.18
CA LEU A 11 32.80 18.35 -33.92
C LEU A 11 32.56 16.83 -33.96
N ILE A 12 33.56 16.07 -33.49
CA ILE A 12 33.37 14.67 -33.14
C ILE A 12 32.58 14.67 -31.84
N ALA A 13 31.25 14.61 -31.94
CA ALA A 13 30.41 14.24 -30.82
C ALA A 13 30.56 12.74 -30.59
N GLY A 14 31.62 12.35 -29.87
CA GLY A 14 31.70 11.05 -29.25
C GLY A 14 30.68 11.01 -28.12
N PHE A 15 29.46 10.57 -28.41
CA PHE A 15 28.58 10.07 -27.36
C PHE A 15 29.17 8.76 -26.85
N GLY A 16 30.03 8.87 -25.84
CA GLY A 16 30.33 7.74 -24.98
C GLY A 16 29.02 7.34 -24.29
N PHE A 17 28.45 6.23 -24.71
CA PHE A 17 27.39 5.57 -23.95
C PHE A 17 28.00 5.12 -22.63
N ALA A 18 27.68 5.87 -21.57
CA ALA A 18 27.88 5.41 -20.22
C ALA A 18 27.10 4.10 -20.04
N GLN A 19 27.76 3.06 -19.54
CA GLN A 19 27.14 1.78 -19.18
C GLN A 19 25.98 2.02 -18.20
N ILE A 20 24.75 2.04 -18.71
CA ILE A 20 23.54 1.97 -17.89
C ILE A 20 23.12 0.51 -17.85
N ASN A 21 23.74 -0.25 -16.94
CA ASN A 21 23.13 -1.48 -16.45
C ASN A 21 21.94 -1.08 -15.57
N LYS A 22 20.77 -0.93 -16.20
CA LYS A 22 19.48 -0.99 -15.54
C LYS A 22 18.59 -1.84 -16.42
N ASP A 23 18.17 -2.99 -15.91
CA ASP A 23 17.12 -3.78 -16.55
C ASP A 23 15.89 -2.87 -16.77
N ILE A 24 15.49 -2.72 -18.03
CA ILE A 24 14.33 -1.89 -18.39
C ILE A 24 13.15 -2.83 -18.53
N LYS A 25 12.17 -2.68 -17.64
CA LYS A 25 10.95 -3.52 -17.66
C LYS A 25 10.21 -3.39 -19.00
N THR A 26 10.05 -2.19 -19.53
CA THR A 26 9.34 -1.93 -20.79
C THR A 26 9.89 -0.70 -21.50
N GLY A 27 9.93 -0.73 -22.84
CA GLY A 27 10.40 0.40 -23.64
C GLY A 27 10.17 0.24 -25.14
N ILE A 28 10.46 1.30 -25.89
CA ILE A 28 10.44 1.30 -27.35
C ILE A 28 11.88 1.32 -27.84
N ILE A 29 12.27 0.28 -28.56
CA ILE A 29 13.55 0.20 -29.27
C ILE A 29 13.33 0.80 -30.66
N THR A 30 14.12 1.81 -31.01
CA THR A 30 14.22 2.28 -32.40
C THR A 30 15.53 1.73 -32.98
N THR A 31 15.45 0.93 -34.03
CA THR A 31 16.63 0.37 -34.69
C THR A 31 17.30 1.40 -35.61
N VAL A 32 18.51 1.09 -36.09
CA VAL A 32 19.20 1.91 -37.11
C VAL A 32 18.44 2.00 -38.44
N THR A 33 17.54 1.05 -38.73
CA THR A 33 16.63 1.10 -39.90
C THR A 33 15.38 1.95 -39.64
N ASN A 34 15.26 2.56 -38.45
CA ASN A 34 14.08 3.27 -37.93
C ASN A 34 12.85 2.37 -37.71
N GLU A 35 13.04 1.06 -37.63
CA GLU A 35 12.01 0.15 -37.14
C GLU A 35 11.78 0.41 -35.64
N LYS A 36 10.52 0.42 -35.22
CA LYS A 36 10.14 0.60 -33.82
C LYS A 36 9.61 -0.72 -33.27
N ILE A 37 10.19 -1.17 -32.16
CA ILE A 37 9.84 -2.41 -31.51
C ILE A 37 9.40 -2.10 -30.08
N ALA A 38 8.18 -2.51 -29.74
CA ALA A 38 7.69 -2.48 -28.37
C ALA A 38 8.30 -3.68 -27.61
N ALA A 39 9.16 -3.41 -26.64
CA ALA A 39 9.97 -4.42 -25.97
C ALA A 39 9.65 -4.48 -24.47
N LYS A 40 9.66 -5.70 -23.92
CA LYS A 40 9.50 -5.99 -22.49
C LYS A 40 10.70 -6.78 -21.96
N ASP A 41 10.95 -6.65 -20.66
CA ASP A 41 12.01 -7.35 -19.93
C ASP A 41 13.39 -7.25 -20.61
N ILE A 42 13.78 -6.04 -20.99
CA ILE A 42 15.00 -5.77 -21.73
C ILE A 42 16.21 -5.97 -20.82
N LYS A 43 17.09 -6.89 -21.19
CA LYS A 43 18.32 -7.23 -20.48
C LYS A 43 19.52 -7.11 -21.40
N TRP A 44 20.61 -6.55 -20.87
CA TRP A 44 21.86 -6.39 -21.61
C TRP A 44 22.91 -7.37 -21.13
N ASP A 45 23.60 -8.03 -22.06
CA ASP A 45 24.78 -8.81 -21.75
C ASP A 45 26.06 -7.95 -21.75
N LYS A 46 27.14 -8.53 -21.24
CA LYS A 46 28.47 -7.90 -21.18
C LYS A 46 29.10 -7.59 -22.55
N ASN A 47 28.52 -8.10 -23.63
CA ASN A 47 29.00 -7.93 -25.00
C ASN A 47 28.16 -6.92 -25.79
N GLY A 48 27.24 -6.19 -25.13
CA GLY A 48 26.36 -5.22 -25.78
C GLY A 48 25.23 -5.86 -26.58
N LYS A 49 24.79 -7.06 -26.21
CA LYS A 49 23.60 -7.71 -26.79
C LYS A 49 22.40 -7.49 -25.85
N ALA A 50 21.34 -6.89 -26.38
CA ALA A 50 20.05 -6.74 -25.72
C ALA A 50 19.16 -7.95 -26.03
N SER A 51 18.71 -8.66 -25.00
CA SER A 51 17.66 -9.69 -25.09
C SER A 51 16.36 -9.14 -24.51
N PHE A 52 15.25 -9.29 -25.24
CA PHE A 52 13.96 -8.75 -24.84
C PHE A 52 12.79 -9.59 -25.40
N LEU A 53 11.61 -9.44 -24.81
CA LEU A 53 10.36 -9.97 -25.37
C LEU A 53 9.77 -8.93 -26.32
N ASN A 54 9.64 -9.26 -27.61
CA ASN A 54 8.92 -8.42 -28.57
C ASN A 54 7.41 -8.52 -28.29
N ALA A 55 6.83 -7.40 -27.89
CA ALA A 55 5.43 -7.35 -27.46
C ALA A 55 4.44 -7.55 -28.61
N SER A 56 4.85 -7.33 -29.87
CA SER A 56 3.98 -7.47 -31.04
C SER A 56 3.83 -8.93 -31.47
N ASN A 57 4.90 -9.73 -31.45
CA ASN A 57 4.88 -11.14 -31.87
C ASN A 57 4.99 -12.15 -30.71
N LYS A 58 5.20 -11.67 -29.48
CA LYS A 58 5.37 -12.46 -28.26
C LYS A 58 6.57 -13.41 -28.29
N GLN A 59 7.59 -13.10 -29.08
CA GLN A 59 8.82 -13.90 -29.17
C GLN A 59 9.99 -13.19 -28.48
N MET A 60 10.91 -14.00 -27.94
CA MET A 60 12.18 -13.48 -27.44
C MET A 60 13.06 -13.13 -28.63
N GLU A 61 13.61 -11.93 -28.61
CA GLU A 61 14.47 -11.38 -29.65
C GLU A 61 15.75 -10.81 -29.07
N ASP A 62 16.74 -10.69 -29.94
CA ASP A 62 18.08 -10.27 -29.60
C ASP A 62 18.56 -9.20 -30.58
N LEU A 63 19.10 -8.09 -30.08
CA LEU A 63 19.72 -7.04 -30.88
C LEU A 63 21.08 -6.65 -30.30
N TYR A 64 22.07 -6.42 -31.17
CA TYR A 64 23.33 -5.82 -30.75
C TYR A 64 23.18 -4.30 -30.60
N GLU A 65 23.94 -3.70 -29.69
CA GLU A 65 23.93 -2.27 -29.36
C GLU A 65 24.09 -1.40 -30.61
N ASN A 66 24.97 -1.80 -31.53
CA ASN A 66 25.21 -1.10 -32.80
C ASN A 66 24.00 -1.08 -33.76
N SER A 67 23.00 -1.93 -33.51
CA SER A 67 21.76 -2.02 -34.29
C SER A 67 20.64 -1.18 -33.68
N ILE A 68 20.85 -0.63 -32.48
CA ILE A 68 19.88 0.18 -31.73
C ILE A 68 20.26 1.66 -31.85
N LYS A 69 19.35 2.45 -32.41
CA LYS A 69 19.49 3.90 -32.54
C LYS A 69 19.08 4.62 -31.27
N SER A 70 18.01 4.17 -30.62
CA SER A 70 17.58 4.66 -29.31
C SER A 70 16.73 3.64 -28.57
N LEU A 71 16.71 3.74 -27.23
CA LEU A 71 15.83 2.99 -26.35
C LEU A 71 15.15 3.96 -25.39
N GLU A 72 13.82 4.03 -25.47
CA GLU A 72 12.99 4.93 -24.67
C GLU A 72 12.16 4.11 -23.67
N PRO A 73 12.44 4.18 -22.35
CA PRO A 73 11.60 3.55 -21.33
C PRO A 73 10.16 4.06 -21.45
N THR A 74 9.22 3.15 -21.68
CA THR A 74 7.85 3.47 -22.05
C THR A 74 6.91 2.49 -21.37
N GLU A 75 5.83 2.99 -20.74
CA GLU A 75 4.81 2.14 -20.13
C GLU A 75 3.93 1.46 -21.20
N GLU A 76 3.50 0.22 -20.94
CA GLU A 76 2.75 -0.62 -21.91
C GLU A 76 1.39 -0.02 -22.33
N ASN A 77 0.82 0.84 -21.49
CA ASN A 77 -0.49 1.47 -21.67
C ASN A 77 -0.44 2.79 -22.46
N THR A 78 0.73 3.22 -22.94
CA THR A 78 0.85 4.43 -23.76
C THR A 78 0.31 4.20 -25.17
N GLU A 79 -0.22 5.26 -25.79
CA GLU A 79 -0.71 5.21 -27.18
C GLU A 79 0.38 4.73 -28.15
N ILE A 80 1.64 5.13 -27.92
CA ILE A 80 2.75 4.77 -28.80
C ILE A 80 3.06 3.27 -28.70
N PHE A 81 3.06 2.69 -27.49
CA PHE A 81 3.32 1.25 -27.28
C PHE A 81 2.18 0.40 -27.85
N THR A 82 0.93 0.79 -27.60
CA THR A 82 -0.28 0.09 -28.08
C THR A 82 -0.45 0.16 -29.61
N ASN A 83 -0.08 1.28 -30.23
CA ASN A 83 -0.06 1.41 -31.69
C ASN A 83 0.95 0.47 -32.36
N ILE A 84 2.10 0.19 -31.73
CA ILE A 84 3.12 -0.73 -32.26
C ILE A 84 2.68 -2.20 -32.11
N THR A 85 1.94 -2.52 -31.05
CA THR A 85 1.45 -3.89 -30.79
C THR A 85 0.11 -4.21 -31.46
N ASN A 86 -0.56 -3.21 -32.05
CA ASN A 86 -1.96 -3.30 -32.51
C ASN A 86 -2.94 -3.74 -31.42
N GLU A 87 -2.58 -3.58 -30.14
CA GLU A 87 -3.46 -3.87 -29.02
C GLU A 87 -4.35 -2.64 -28.76
N LYS A 88 -5.66 -2.85 -28.57
CA LYS A 88 -6.57 -1.77 -28.19
C LYS A 88 -6.08 -1.17 -26.87
N PRO A 89 -6.06 0.17 -26.69
CA PRO A 89 -5.70 0.78 -25.42
C PRO A 89 -6.50 0.11 -24.29
N LEU A 90 -5.81 -0.44 -23.31
CA LEU A 90 -6.45 -0.96 -22.11
C LEU A 90 -7.24 0.18 -21.49
N ASP A 91 -8.56 -0.01 -21.38
CA ASP A 91 -9.42 0.89 -20.64
C ASP A 91 -8.83 1.03 -19.22
N PRO A 92 -8.42 2.23 -18.78
CA PRO A 92 -7.86 2.44 -17.45
C PRO A 92 -8.79 2.01 -16.30
N SER A 93 -10.08 1.81 -16.58
CA SER A 93 -11.08 1.32 -15.64
C SER A 93 -11.11 -0.21 -15.50
N VAL A 94 -10.51 -0.95 -16.44
CA VAL A 94 -10.36 -2.41 -16.34
C VAL A 94 -9.04 -2.71 -15.66
N LYS A 95 -9.03 -2.60 -14.32
CA LYS A 95 -7.96 -3.14 -13.50
C LYS A 95 -7.79 -4.62 -13.87
N LYS A 96 -6.59 -5.01 -14.32
CA LYS A 96 -6.17 -6.41 -14.35
C LYS A 96 -6.56 -6.99 -12.98
N VAL A 97 -7.47 -7.96 -12.94
CA VAL A 97 -7.80 -8.63 -11.68
C VAL A 97 -6.55 -9.38 -11.28
N ILE A 98 -5.73 -8.76 -10.44
CA ILE A 98 -4.58 -9.41 -9.83
C ILE A 98 -5.19 -10.33 -8.78
N ASP A 99 -5.21 -11.63 -9.04
CA ASP A 99 -5.56 -12.64 -8.04
C ASP A 99 -4.36 -12.86 -7.11
N ASP A 100 -4.11 -11.85 -6.28
CA ASP A 100 -3.11 -11.87 -5.20
C ASP A 100 -3.73 -12.24 -3.84
N GLY A 101 -5.00 -12.64 -3.84
CA GLY A 101 -5.78 -12.92 -2.63
C GLY A 101 -6.09 -11.67 -1.78
N LEU A 102 -5.84 -10.45 -2.29
CA LEU A 102 -6.13 -9.22 -1.57
C LEU A 102 -7.58 -8.77 -1.79
N TYR A 103 -8.21 -8.31 -0.70
CA TYR A 103 -9.52 -7.69 -0.77
C TYR A 103 -9.46 -6.33 -1.49
N ARG A 104 -10.34 -6.14 -2.48
CA ARG A 104 -10.43 -4.92 -3.30
C ARG A 104 -11.88 -4.44 -3.36
N PRO A 105 -12.25 -3.36 -2.65
CA PRO A 105 -13.61 -2.84 -2.70
C PRO A 105 -13.91 -2.11 -4.01
N MET A 106 -15.20 -2.02 -4.36
CA MET A 106 -15.71 -1.15 -5.42
C MET A 106 -15.79 0.32 -4.93
N LEU A 107 -14.63 0.90 -4.63
CA LEU A 107 -14.48 2.30 -4.25
C LEU A 107 -13.57 3.02 -5.25
N PRO A 108 -13.88 4.27 -5.64
CA PRO A 108 -12.97 5.05 -6.48
C PRO A 108 -11.59 5.25 -5.83
N GLU A 109 -10.55 5.21 -6.66
CA GLU A 109 -9.18 5.58 -6.29
C GLU A 109 -9.13 7.01 -5.75
N GLY A 110 -8.37 7.20 -4.67
CA GLY A 110 -8.10 8.51 -4.12
C GLY A 110 -8.02 8.55 -2.61
N ILE A 111 -7.90 9.77 -2.10
CA ILE A 111 -7.82 10.10 -0.69
C ILE A 111 -9.20 10.61 -0.27
N TYR A 112 -9.78 9.90 0.70
CA TYR A 112 -11.02 10.29 1.36
C TYR A 112 -10.63 11.08 2.58
N VAL A 113 -10.68 12.41 2.47
CA VAL A 113 -10.24 13.32 3.54
C VAL A 113 -11.18 13.22 4.73
N THR A 114 -12.49 13.07 4.48
CA THR A 114 -13.52 13.04 5.52
C THR A 114 -14.29 11.72 5.53
N LYS A 115 -14.96 11.44 6.66
CA LYS A 115 -15.92 10.33 6.79
C LYS A 115 -17.04 10.43 5.74
N GLN A 116 -17.51 11.65 5.48
CA GLN A 116 -18.61 11.89 4.54
C GLN A 116 -18.19 11.56 3.10
N GLU A 117 -16.99 11.96 2.68
CA GLU A 117 -16.46 11.57 1.37
C GLU A 117 -16.40 10.05 1.19
N PHE A 118 -16.06 9.32 2.26
CA PHE A 118 -16.02 7.86 2.23
C PHE A 118 -17.42 7.24 2.09
N ILE A 119 -18.40 7.76 2.83
CA ILE A 119 -19.80 7.34 2.74
C ILE A 119 -20.35 7.61 1.33
N ASP A 120 -20.05 8.79 0.79
CA ASP A 120 -20.50 9.22 -0.54
C ASP A 120 -19.71 8.56 -1.68
N LYS A 121 -18.66 7.79 -1.35
CA LYS A 121 -17.75 7.13 -2.30
C LYS A 121 -17.14 8.14 -3.29
N ALA A 122 -16.86 9.35 -2.82
CA ALA A 122 -16.40 10.48 -3.62
C ALA A 122 -15.12 11.08 -3.02
N PRO A 123 -13.93 10.55 -3.37
CA PRO A 123 -12.67 11.07 -2.83
C PRO A 123 -12.39 12.47 -3.39
N SER A 124 -12.04 13.43 -2.52
CA SER A 124 -11.79 14.82 -2.93
C SER A 124 -10.36 15.06 -3.45
N GLN A 125 -9.42 14.15 -3.21
CA GLN A 125 -8.04 14.28 -3.70
C GLN A 125 -7.57 13.03 -4.42
N LYS A 126 -6.88 13.24 -5.54
CA LYS A 126 -6.13 12.21 -6.26
C LYS A 126 -4.69 12.69 -6.35
N LYS A 127 -3.83 12.14 -5.50
CA LYS A 127 -2.39 12.43 -5.48
C LYS A 127 -1.63 11.13 -5.63
N HIS A 128 -0.50 11.18 -6.31
CA HIS A 128 0.43 10.07 -6.26
C HIS A 128 1.00 9.97 -4.84
N LEU A 129 0.93 8.78 -4.26
CA LEU A 129 1.41 8.49 -2.91
C LEU A 129 2.37 7.31 -2.96
N SER A 130 3.48 7.43 -2.25
CA SER A 130 4.35 6.29 -1.96
C SER A 130 3.96 5.67 -0.64
N LYS A 131 3.77 4.35 -0.64
CA LYS A 131 3.53 3.56 0.57
C LYS A 131 4.86 3.14 1.18
N ARG A 132 5.08 3.47 2.45
CA ARG A 132 6.36 3.26 3.12
C ARG A 132 6.20 2.71 4.53
N GLY A 133 7.20 1.96 4.98
CA GLY A 133 7.37 1.56 6.37
C GLY A 133 8.01 2.67 7.20
N LEU A 134 8.13 2.43 8.50
CA LEU A 134 8.98 3.22 9.39
C LEU A 134 9.76 2.25 10.28
N TYR A 135 11.01 1.99 9.91
CA TYR A 135 11.93 1.16 10.67
C TYR A 135 13.10 2.05 11.11
N GLY A 136 12.99 2.61 12.32
CA GLY A 136 13.94 3.63 12.79
C GLY A 136 13.93 4.86 11.87
N PHE A 137 15.08 5.18 11.28
CA PHE A 137 15.23 6.30 10.34
C PHE A 137 14.92 5.91 8.88
N GLU A 138 14.76 4.63 8.59
CA GLU A 138 14.50 4.13 7.24
C GLU A 138 13.00 4.17 6.91
N LYS A 139 12.73 4.49 5.64
CA LYS A 139 11.39 4.56 5.05
C LYS A 139 11.31 3.68 3.80
N PRO A 140 11.49 2.35 3.92
CA PRO A 140 11.45 1.47 2.76
C PRO A 140 10.08 1.54 2.08
N VAL A 141 10.08 1.41 0.75
CA VAL A 141 8.84 1.25 -0.02
C VAL A 141 8.22 -0.10 0.33
N LEU A 142 6.90 -0.11 0.49
CA LEU A 142 6.14 -1.30 0.87
C LEU A 142 5.28 -1.80 -0.29
N GLU A 143 5.02 -3.11 -0.27
CA GLU A 143 4.19 -3.80 -1.25
C GLU A 143 2.72 -3.83 -0.79
N ASP A 144 1.80 -4.14 -1.70
CA ASP A 144 0.35 -4.21 -1.46
C ASP A 144 -0.07 -5.23 -0.38
N ALA A 145 0.79 -6.22 -0.11
CA ALA A 145 0.61 -7.22 0.92
C ALA A 145 0.72 -6.69 2.36
N ASP A 146 1.32 -5.51 2.59
CA ASP A 146 1.54 -4.98 3.93
C ASP A 146 0.25 -4.49 4.61
N GLN A 147 0.05 -4.91 5.86
CA GLN A 147 -1.15 -4.62 6.64
C GLN A 147 -1.16 -3.22 7.24
N ILE A 148 0.01 -2.70 7.62
CA ILE A 148 0.19 -1.38 8.20
C ILE A 148 1.23 -0.61 7.38
N CYS A 149 0.91 0.61 7.00
CA CYS A 149 1.82 1.46 6.23
C CYS A 149 1.70 2.94 6.58
N PHE A 150 2.58 3.75 6.00
CA PHE A 150 2.46 5.20 5.95
C PHE A 150 2.42 5.64 4.49
N PHE A 151 1.61 6.66 4.20
CA PHE A 151 1.61 7.30 2.88
C PHE A 151 2.43 8.58 2.92
N PHE A 152 3.20 8.80 1.86
CA PHE A 152 4.00 9.99 1.63
C PHE A 152 3.71 10.56 0.25
N ASP A 153 3.58 11.88 0.16
CA ASP A 153 3.48 12.55 -1.14
C ASP A 153 4.85 12.65 -1.84
N GLU A 154 4.86 13.21 -3.04
CA GLU A 154 6.05 13.41 -3.87
C GLU A 154 7.13 14.28 -3.20
N LYS A 155 6.75 15.11 -2.22
CA LYS A 155 7.67 15.95 -1.43
C LYS A 155 8.14 15.23 -0.16
N GLU A 156 7.93 13.93 -0.07
CA GLU A 156 8.18 13.10 1.11
C GLU A 156 7.48 13.58 2.39
N SER A 157 6.36 14.30 2.24
CA SER A 157 5.54 14.70 3.36
C SER A 157 4.56 13.59 3.72
N LYS A 158 4.58 13.19 4.99
CA LYS A 158 3.69 12.14 5.51
C LYS A 158 2.23 12.62 5.46
N LEU A 159 1.36 11.82 4.85
CA LEU A 159 -0.08 12.05 4.86
C LEU A 159 -0.64 11.88 6.28
N LYS A 160 -1.45 12.84 6.72
CA LYS A 160 -2.05 12.88 8.06
C LYS A 160 -3.47 13.44 7.95
N ASN A 161 -4.30 13.17 8.97
CA ASN A 161 -5.63 13.76 9.13
C ASN A 161 -6.57 13.53 7.92
N VAL A 162 -6.54 12.33 7.36
CA VAL A 162 -7.50 11.87 6.34
C VAL A 162 -8.24 10.66 6.89
N PHE A 163 -9.42 10.36 6.34
CA PHE A 163 -10.22 9.24 6.79
C PHE A 163 -9.72 7.90 6.22
N ALA A 164 -9.56 7.84 4.89
CA ALA A 164 -9.13 6.65 4.19
C ALA A 164 -8.34 6.97 2.91
N VAL A 165 -7.64 5.97 2.40
CA VAL A 165 -7.00 6.00 1.09
C VAL A 165 -7.38 4.73 0.35
N VAL A 166 -7.82 4.87 -0.90
CA VAL A 166 -7.90 3.77 -1.84
C VAL A 166 -6.75 3.96 -2.83
N GLN A 167 -5.79 3.04 -2.80
CA GLN A 167 -4.64 3.00 -3.70
C GLN A 167 -4.58 1.62 -4.35
N ASN A 168 -4.41 1.57 -5.68
CA ASN A 168 -4.33 0.33 -6.46
C ASN A 168 -5.55 -0.59 -6.29
N GLY A 169 -6.67 -0.10 -5.77
CA GLY A 169 -7.90 -0.84 -5.49
C GLY A 169 -7.94 -1.43 -4.09
N ILE A 170 -6.99 -1.09 -3.24
CA ILE A 170 -6.92 -1.55 -1.87
C ILE A 170 -7.32 -0.40 -0.96
N LEU A 171 -8.21 -0.69 -0.01
CA LEU A 171 -8.67 0.26 0.98
C LEU A 171 -7.78 0.23 2.22
N TYR A 172 -7.40 1.42 2.66
CA TYR A 172 -6.67 1.65 3.89
C TYR A 172 -7.35 2.72 4.74
N PHE A 173 -7.61 2.42 6.01
CA PHE A 173 -8.13 3.39 6.98
C PHE A 173 -7.01 4.03 7.78
N ASN A 174 -7.08 5.34 8.00
CA ASN A 174 -6.13 5.99 8.88
C ASN A 174 -6.40 5.63 10.35
N ILE A 175 -5.37 5.23 11.11
CA ILE A 175 -5.57 4.79 12.50
C ILE A 175 -6.11 5.92 13.38
N LYS A 176 -5.67 7.17 13.18
CA LYS A 176 -6.21 8.33 13.92
C LYS A 176 -7.70 8.52 13.61
N ALA A 177 -8.14 8.27 12.39
CA ALA A 177 -9.55 8.34 12.02
C ALA A 177 -10.37 7.23 12.70
N ILE A 178 -9.83 6.01 12.80
CA ILE A 178 -10.44 4.89 13.56
C ILE A 178 -10.59 5.26 15.04
N LEU A 179 -9.56 5.90 15.61
CA LEU A 179 -9.52 6.28 17.02
C LEU A 179 -10.19 7.64 17.31
N ASP A 180 -10.79 8.30 16.33
CA ASP A 180 -11.52 9.55 16.56
C ASP A 180 -12.86 9.25 17.24
N ILE A 181 -13.18 10.01 18.29
CA ILE A 181 -14.45 9.89 19.01
C ILE A 181 -15.68 10.12 18.12
N LYS A 182 -15.51 10.84 17.00
CA LYS A 182 -16.58 11.11 16.02
C LYS A 182 -16.88 9.95 15.08
N ASN A 183 -15.96 8.99 14.99
CA ASN A 183 -16.00 7.94 13.97
C ASN A 183 -16.12 6.54 14.56
N ARG A 184 -16.10 6.36 15.89
CA ARG A 184 -16.13 5.05 16.55
C ARG A 184 -17.36 4.89 17.44
N ASN A 185 -17.70 3.64 17.71
CA ASN A 185 -18.71 3.29 18.69
C ASN A 185 -18.38 3.94 20.04
N LYS A 186 -19.40 4.52 20.67
CA LYS A 186 -19.25 5.28 21.93
C LYS A 186 -18.68 4.45 23.09
N ASN A 187 -18.77 3.12 23.04
CA ASN A 187 -18.25 2.22 24.06
C ASN A 187 -16.78 1.84 23.82
N ASP A 188 -16.22 2.15 22.65
CA ASP A 188 -14.85 1.79 22.24
C ASP A 188 -13.83 2.89 22.56
N ARG A 189 -13.97 3.47 23.75
CA ARG A 189 -13.12 4.54 24.24
C ARG A 189 -11.76 4.02 24.72
N ALA A 190 -10.87 4.98 25.00
CA ALA A 190 -9.59 4.76 25.67
C ALA A 190 -8.67 3.76 24.95
N GLN A 191 -8.65 3.79 23.61
CA GLN A 191 -7.66 3.09 22.79
C GLN A 191 -6.69 4.10 22.17
N ASP A 192 -5.44 3.69 22.02
CA ASP A 192 -4.38 4.49 21.41
C ASP A 192 -3.40 3.63 20.61
N SER A 193 -2.73 4.27 19.66
CA SER A 193 -1.70 3.69 18.80
C SER A 193 -0.41 4.49 18.95
N ASP A 194 0.73 3.81 18.93
CA ASP A 194 2.02 4.52 18.91
C ASP A 194 2.25 5.21 17.55
N ASN A 195 1.50 4.80 16.52
CA ASN A 195 1.56 5.30 15.17
C ASN A 195 0.17 5.73 14.66
N PRO A 196 -0.46 6.77 15.22
CA PRO A 196 -1.82 7.13 14.84
C PRO A 196 -1.92 7.64 13.38
N ASN A 197 -0.82 8.13 12.81
CA ASN A 197 -0.78 8.57 11.41
C ASN A 197 -0.49 7.43 10.41
N SER A 198 -0.37 6.18 10.86
CA SER A 198 -0.30 5.04 9.94
C SER A 198 -1.69 4.67 9.43
N PHE A 199 -1.70 3.77 8.46
CA PHE A 199 -2.88 3.31 7.76
C PHE A 199 -2.95 1.79 7.84
N ALA A 200 -4.17 1.28 8.06
CA ALA A 200 -4.45 -0.13 8.18
C ALA A 200 -5.25 -0.62 6.98
N ARG A 201 -4.77 -1.70 6.35
CA ARG A 201 -5.44 -2.30 5.20
C ARG A 201 -6.75 -2.97 5.61
N ALA A 202 -7.81 -2.78 4.83
CA ALA A 202 -9.00 -3.61 4.91
C ALA A 202 -8.70 -4.99 4.28
N THR A 203 -8.88 -6.06 5.04
CA THR A 203 -8.62 -7.44 4.57
C THR A 203 -9.89 -8.21 4.22
N ILE A 204 -11.04 -7.74 4.71
CA ILE A 204 -12.36 -8.27 4.36
C ILE A 204 -13.28 -7.07 4.14
N GLY A 205 -14.20 -7.17 3.19
CA GLY A 205 -15.35 -6.29 3.20
C GLY A 205 -16.42 -6.65 2.19
N GLY A 206 -17.56 -6.00 2.37
CA GLY A 206 -18.78 -6.19 1.60
C GLY A 206 -19.68 -4.96 1.70
N ASN A 207 -20.98 -5.18 1.60
CA ASN A 207 -21.94 -4.08 1.65
C ASN A 207 -22.11 -3.50 3.07
N ASN A 208 -21.97 -4.34 4.07
CA ASN A 208 -22.25 -4.02 5.47
C ASN A 208 -20.97 -3.62 6.22
N TYR A 209 -19.88 -4.34 5.99
CA TYR A 209 -18.68 -4.22 6.83
C TYR A 209 -17.38 -4.11 6.04
N TYR A 210 -16.41 -3.36 6.57
CA TYR A 210 -15.00 -3.49 6.22
C TYR A 210 -14.19 -3.83 7.46
N TYR A 211 -13.33 -4.84 7.38
CA TYR A 211 -12.53 -5.33 8.49
C TYR A 211 -11.05 -5.06 8.29
N SER A 212 -10.40 -4.64 9.36
CA SER A 212 -8.96 -4.47 9.47
C SER A 212 -8.49 -5.00 10.83
N GLU A 213 -7.19 -5.26 10.97
CA GLU A 213 -6.61 -5.48 12.30
C GLU A 213 -5.48 -4.50 12.53
N ILE A 214 -5.45 -3.89 13.70
CA ILE A 214 -4.50 -2.84 14.06
C ILE A 214 -3.88 -3.13 15.41
N ASN A 215 -2.61 -2.74 15.56
CA ASN A 215 -1.89 -2.88 16.81
C ASN A 215 -2.15 -1.66 17.71
N ILE A 216 -3.05 -1.81 18.69
CA ILE A 216 -3.48 -0.72 19.59
C ILE A 216 -3.62 -1.20 21.04
N GLY A 217 -3.51 -0.27 21.98
CA GLY A 217 -3.52 -0.54 23.41
C GLY A 217 -4.44 0.41 24.18
N ASN A 218 -4.75 0.07 25.42
CA ASN A 218 -5.58 0.94 26.27
C ASN A 218 -4.77 2.16 26.76
N VAL A 219 -5.33 3.37 26.62
CA VAL A 219 -4.68 4.64 26.99
C VAL A 219 -4.26 4.67 28.47
N TRP A 220 -5.11 4.16 29.36
CA TRP A 220 -4.83 4.15 30.80
C TRP A 220 -3.75 3.14 31.16
N ALA A 221 -3.79 1.95 30.56
CA ALA A 221 -2.73 0.95 30.74
C ALA A 221 -1.37 1.50 30.27
N LYS A 222 -1.35 2.18 29.13
CA LYS A 222 -0.15 2.89 28.64
C LYS A 222 0.32 3.99 29.60
N GLY A 223 -0.59 4.83 30.08
CA GLY A 223 -0.27 5.90 31.02
C GLY A 223 0.27 5.40 32.36
N LEU A 224 -0.25 4.27 32.87
CA LEU A 224 0.25 3.61 34.08
C LEU A 224 1.64 2.99 33.87
N ALA A 225 1.91 2.42 32.68
CA ALA A 225 3.22 1.88 32.33
C ALA A 225 4.31 2.97 32.26
N LEU A 226 3.95 4.19 31.86
CA LEU A 226 4.89 5.33 31.78
C LEU A 226 5.19 5.98 33.15
N ASN A 227 4.20 6.05 34.05
CA ASN A 227 4.25 6.95 35.21
C ASN A 227 4.35 6.25 36.57
N SER A 228 4.51 4.92 36.63
CA SER A 228 4.56 4.19 37.90
C SER A 228 5.84 3.35 38.03
N PRO A 229 6.57 3.41 39.17
CA PRO A 229 7.63 2.45 39.47
C PRO A 229 7.13 1.00 39.55
N LEU A 230 5.82 0.79 39.76
CA LEU A 230 5.13 -0.51 39.66
C LEU A 230 4.70 -0.83 38.22
N GLY A 231 4.67 0.14 37.30
CA GLY A 231 4.22 0.00 35.91
C GLY A 231 5.11 -0.91 35.06
N ALA A 232 6.39 -1.04 35.41
CA ALA A 232 7.29 -2.03 34.82
C ALA A 232 6.91 -3.48 35.19
N ALA A 233 6.29 -3.70 36.37
CA ALA A 233 5.90 -5.03 36.84
C ALA A 233 4.54 -5.52 36.32
N ILE A 234 3.71 -4.62 35.77
CA ILE A 234 2.44 -4.95 35.10
C ILE A 234 2.67 -5.27 33.60
N ALA A 235 3.93 -5.49 33.21
CA ALA A 235 4.32 -5.76 31.84
C ALA A 235 3.68 -7.05 31.31
N SER A 236 2.71 -6.83 30.43
CA SER A 236 2.16 -7.75 29.44
C SER A 236 1.50 -9.01 29.98
N PRO A 237 0.18 -9.20 29.80
CA PRO A 237 -0.45 -10.51 30.03
C PRO A 237 0.08 -11.62 29.09
N LYS A 238 1.05 -11.33 28.22
CA LYS A 238 1.62 -12.27 27.24
C LYS A 238 3.13 -12.51 27.29
N SER A 239 3.96 -11.76 28.04
CA SER A 239 5.42 -11.99 27.98
C SER A 239 6.16 -12.10 29.32
N GLY A 240 5.59 -11.67 30.45
CA GLY A 240 6.25 -11.79 31.76
C GLY A 240 7.66 -11.16 31.85
N THR A 241 8.05 -10.36 30.83
CA THR A 241 9.38 -9.76 30.73
C THR A 241 9.26 -8.31 31.18
N ILE A 242 9.70 -8.04 32.39
CA ILE A 242 9.81 -6.70 32.95
C ILE A 242 11.05 -6.05 32.33
N THR A 243 10.86 -5.01 31.52
CA THR A 243 11.99 -4.18 31.06
C THR A 243 12.05 -2.91 31.91
N THR A 244 13.24 -2.38 32.16
CA THR A 244 13.41 -1.10 32.87
C THR A 244 13.09 0.10 31.98
N ASP A 245 12.82 -0.12 30.69
CA ASP A 245 12.46 0.91 29.73
C ASP A 245 10.93 1.14 29.72
N PRO A 246 10.45 2.29 30.23
CA PRO A 246 9.02 2.60 30.27
C PRO A 246 8.38 2.68 28.87
N TYR A 247 9.14 3.00 27.82
CA TYR A 247 8.63 3.06 26.45
C TYR A 247 8.34 1.66 25.88
N SER A 248 9.26 0.72 26.11
CA SER A 248 9.08 -0.70 25.76
C SER A 248 7.88 -1.32 26.47
N ASN A 249 7.69 -1.03 27.76
CA ASN A 249 6.54 -1.52 28.53
C ASN A 249 5.20 -0.95 28.02
N MET A 250 5.17 0.32 27.61
CA MET A 250 3.98 0.94 27.01
C MET A 250 3.61 0.29 25.66
N THR A 251 4.61 0.06 24.81
CA THR A 251 4.41 -0.54 23.47
C THR A 251 3.91 -1.98 23.59
N ALA A 252 4.37 -2.71 24.61
CA ALA A 252 3.94 -4.08 24.90
C ALA A 252 2.47 -4.20 25.35
N MET A 253 1.81 -3.07 25.67
CA MET A 253 0.37 -3.02 25.93
C MET A 253 -0.48 -3.04 24.67
N ASN A 254 0.12 -2.88 23.49
CA ASN A 254 -0.59 -3.02 22.24
C ASN A 254 -0.81 -4.49 21.89
N ALA A 255 -1.97 -4.78 21.32
CA ALA A 255 -2.25 -6.05 20.68
C ALA A 255 -2.91 -5.81 19.32
N TYR A 256 -2.78 -6.77 18.41
CA TYR A 256 -3.57 -6.77 17.19
C TYR A 256 -5.04 -7.03 17.53
N LYS A 257 -5.88 -6.04 17.24
CA LYS A 257 -7.32 -6.07 17.48
C LYS A 257 -8.08 -5.94 16.19
N GLY A 258 -9.16 -6.70 16.07
CA GLY A 258 -10.11 -6.56 14.98
C GLY A 258 -10.87 -5.24 15.07
N ILE A 259 -11.01 -4.59 13.92
CA ILE A 259 -11.74 -3.35 13.72
C ILE A 259 -12.74 -3.58 12.60
N VAL A 260 -13.98 -3.15 12.79
CA VAL A 260 -15.02 -3.20 11.77
C VAL A 260 -15.55 -1.80 11.54
N TRP A 261 -15.45 -1.29 10.31
CA TRP A 261 -16.32 -0.22 9.85
C TRP A 261 -17.71 -0.78 9.59
N ASP A 262 -18.70 -0.29 10.32
CA ASP A 262 -20.11 -0.58 10.09
C ASP A 262 -20.69 0.47 9.14
N SER A 263 -21.01 0.08 7.92
CA SER A 263 -21.52 0.97 6.88
C SER A 263 -22.89 1.56 7.23
N ALA A 264 -23.75 0.80 7.95
CA ALA A 264 -25.09 1.24 8.31
C ALA A 264 -25.05 2.26 9.45
N ASN A 265 -24.25 1.98 10.49
CA ASN A 265 -24.09 2.86 11.65
C ASN A 265 -23.05 3.97 11.42
N GLN A 266 -22.29 3.89 10.33
CA GLN A 266 -21.24 4.84 9.95
C GLN A 266 -20.21 5.08 11.06
N GLU A 267 -19.79 3.99 11.70
CA GLU A 267 -18.84 4.01 12.80
C GLU A 267 -17.92 2.79 12.79
N PHE A 268 -16.76 2.93 13.44
CA PHE A 268 -15.85 1.84 13.73
C PHE A 268 -16.22 1.15 15.05
N ASN A 269 -16.30 -0.17 15.02
CA ASN A 269 -16.37 -1.03 16.19
C ASN A 269 -14.97 -1.64 16.42
N ILE A 270 -14.48 -1.58 17.66
CA ILE A 270 -13.16 -2.05 18.07
C ILE A 270 -13.32 -3.22 19.02
N PHE A 271 -12.84 -4.39 18.63
CA PHE A 271 -12.89 -5.59 19.48
C PHE A 271 -11.77 -5.52 20.54
N LYS A 272 -11.96 -4.70 21.58
CA LYS A 272 -10.94 -4.49 22.63
C LYS A 272 -10.67 -5.77 23.40
N ASN A 273 -11.70 -6.60 23.55
CA ASN A 273 -11.68 -7.92 24.15
C ASN A 273 -12.77 -8.80 23.51
N CYS A 274 -12.81 -10.08 23.93
CA CYS A 274 -13.75 -11.06 23.40
C CYS A 274 -15.23 -10.69 23.69
N LYS A 275 -15.52 -10.00 24.80
CA LYS A 275 -16.89 -9.56 25.10
C LYS A 275 -17.36 -8.49 24.13
N ASP A 276 -16.52 -7.52 23.78
CA ASP A 276 -16.88 -6.49 22.78
C ASP A 276 -17.17 -7.14 21.41
N TYR A 277 -16.36 -8.13 21.00
CA TYR A 277 -16.66 -8.92 19.80
C TYR A 277 -18.01 -9.65 19.90
N ASN A 278 -18.27 -10.34 21.02
CA ASN A 278 -19.53 -11.04 21.24
C ASN A 278 -20.73 -10.11 21.22
N ASP A 279 -20.61 -8.93 21.83
CA ASP A 279 -21.65 -7.91 21.80
C ASP A 279 -21.93 -7.41 20.39
N PHE A 280 -20.90 -7.31 19.55
CA PHE A 280 -21.05 -6.96 18.15
C PHE A 280 -21.71 -8.10 17.34
N ILE A 281 -21.32 -9.36 17.54
CA ILE A 281 -21.71 -10.46 16.65
C ILE A 281 -23.02 -11.16 17.06
N LYS A 282 -23.41 -11.13 18.34
CA LYS A 282 -24.51 -11.94 18.89
C LYS A 282 -25.85 -11.84 18.16
N ASP A 283 -26.18 -10.66 17.63
CA ASP A 283 -27.44 -10.43 16.92
C ASP A 283 -27.33 -10.65 15.40
N LYS A 284 -26.09 -10.79 14.89
CA LYS A 284 -25.77 -10.90 13.45
C LYS A 284 -25.47 -12.34 13.05
N SER A 285 -24.77 -13.07 13.92
CA SER A 285 -24.44 -14.48 13.79
C SER A 285 -24.28 -15.08 15.20
N PRO A 286 -25.40 -15.48 15.84
CA PRO A 286 -25.39 -16.02 17.20
C PRO A 286 -24.47 -17.24 17.37
N GLU A 287 -24.31 -18.05 16.32
CA GLU A 287 -23.45 -19.23 16.29
C GLU A 287 -21.95 -18.91 16.29
N ASP A 288 -21.57 -17.67 15.95
CA ASP A 288 -20.18 -17.22 15.94
C ASP A 288 -19.76 -16.50 17.23
N VAL A 289 -20.64 -16.46 18.23
CA VAL A 289 -20.31 -16.06 19.60
C VAL A 289 -19.26 -17.01 20.16
N GLN A 290 -18.23 -16.44 20.79
CA GLN A 290 -17.13 -17.20 21.38
C GLN A 290 -17.32 -17.36 22.89
N GLU A 291 -16.80 -18.44 23.46
CA GLU A 291 -16.87 -18.70 24.91
C GLU A 291 -16.00 -17.75 25.75
N CYS A 292 -15.10 -16.98 25.12
CA CYS A 292 -14.20 -16.03 25.76
C CYS A 292 -13.34 -16.64 26.88
N THR A 293 -12.75 -17.81 26.63
CA THR A 293 -11.78 -18.46 27.54
C THR A 293 -10.56 -17.59 27.83
N THR A 294 -10.23 -16.65 26.94
CA THR A 294 -9.25 -15.59 27.17
C THR A 294 -9.88 -14.22 26.97
N ASN A 295 -9.20 -13.17 27.46
CA ASN A 295 -9.67 -11.80 27.27
C ASN A 295 -9.68 -11.38 25.78
N GLN A 296 -8.85 -11.98 24.93
CA GLN A 296 -8.83 -11.65 23.49
C GLN A 296 -9.68 -12.66 22.71
N PRO A 297 -10.42 -12.23 21.68
CA PRO A 297 -11.12 -13.17 20.83
C PRO A 297 -10.12 -13.99 20.01
N ASP A 298 -10.53 -15.17 19.56
CA ASP A 298 -9.84 -15.89 18.51
C ASP A 298 -10.04 -15.16 17.17
N ASN A 299 -9.01 -14.44 16.73
CA ASN A 299 -9.05 -13.63 15.51
C ASN A 299 -9.32 -14.46 14.24
N PHE A 300 -8.98 -15.76 14.21
CA PHE A 300 -9.32 -16.60 13.06
C PHE A 300 -10.84 -16.83 12.98
N ARG A 301 -11.48 -17.07 14.12
CA ARG A 301 -12.95 -17.17 14.21
C ARG A 301 -13.62 -15.83 13.94
N VAL A 302 -13.06 -14.71 14.42
CA VAL A 302 -13.55 -13.36 14.10
C VAL A 302 -13.56 -13.15 12.59
N ARG A 303 -12.44 -13.38 11.90
CA ARG A 303 -12.36 -13.22 10.43
C ARG A 303 -13.42 -14.05 9.71
N LYS A 304 -13.61 -15.32 10.11
CA LYS A 304 -14.66 -16.18 9.55
C LYS A 304 -16.06 -15.64 9.77
N ALA A 305 -16.35 -15.13 10.97
CA ALA A 305 -17.65 -14.56 11.28
C ALA A 305 -17.92 -13.30 10.45
N ILE A 306 -16.94 -12.38 10.39
CA ILE A 306 -17.06 -11.17 9.58
C ILE A 306 -17.23 -11.51 8.09
N GLU A 307 -16.51 -12.52 7.58
CA GLU A 307 -16.66 -12.98 6.19
C GLU A 307 -18.09 -13.41 5.86
N LYS A 308 -18.83 -13.99 6.81
CA LYS A 308 -20.23 -14.40 6.62
C LYS A 308 -21.20 -13.21 6.58
N ILE A 309 -20.92 -12.15 7.33
CA ILE A 309 -21.87 -11.03 7.55
C ILE A 309 -21.56 -9.76 6.74
N LYS A 310 -20.41 -9.73 6.04
CA LYS A 310 -19.87 -8.55 5.34
C LYS A 310 -20.79 -7.93 4.30
#